data_AF-F0ZNY8-F1
#
_entry.id   AF-F0ZNY8-F1
#
_cell.length_a   1.000
_cell.length_b   1.000
_cell.length_c   1.000
_cell.angle_alpha   90.00
_cell.angle_beta   90.00
_cell.angle_gamma   90.00
#
_symmetry.space_group_name_H-M   'P 1'
#
loop_
_entity.id
_entity.type
_entity.pdbx_description
1 polymer ?
#
loop_
_entity_poly.entity_id
_entity_poly.type
_entity_poly.pdbx_seq_one_letter_code
_entity_poly.pdbx_strand_id
1 'polypeptide(L)'
;EVLGKRKLTELLQQISPNEKMDDDVEDILSVLADDFVESTVAFACTLAKHRNSSTLEVKDIQCHLEKNWNIRIPGFGNVEQYKTYKKTHFPEPHKLRVAAMKKS
;
A
#
# COMPACT_ATOMS: atom_id res chain seq x y z
N GLU A 1 -16.16 -8.02 10.94
CA GLU A 1 -15.89 -6.71 11.56
C GLU A 1 -14.53 -6.64 12.19
N VAL A 2 -13.61 -6.02 11.45
CA VAL A 2 -12.28 -5.64 11.90
C VAL A 2 -12.30 -4.25 12.57
N LEU A 3 -13.33 -3.43 12.29
CA LEU A 3 -13.57 -2.12 12.86
C LEU A 3 -15.00 -2.03 13.42
N GLY A 4 -15.17 -1.67 14.70
CA GLY A 4 -16.50 -1.48 15.29
C GLY A 4 -17.01 -0.04 15.14
N LYS A 5 -18.34 0.14 15.08
CA LYS A 5 -19.02 1.44 14.86
C LYS A 5 -18.47 2.60 15.69
N ARG A 6 -18.28 2.39 17.01
CA ARG A 6 -17.69 3.41 17.91
C ARG A 6 -16.35 3.94 17.41
N LYS A 7 -15.47 3.05 16.91
CA LYS A 7 -14.14 3.44 16.44
C LYS A 7 -14.21 4.21 15.13
N LEU A 8 -15.17 3.88 14.26
CA LEU A 8 -15.41 4.62 13.03
C LEU A 8 -15.87 6.06 13.33
N THR A 9 -16.79 6.24 14.30
CA THR A 9 -17.19 7.57 14.77
C THR A 9 -16.01 8.35 15.37
N GLU A 10 -15.17 7.71 16.19
CA GLU A 10 -13.95 8.33 16.74
C GLU A 10 -12.95 8.75 15.65
N LEU A 11 -12.86 8.00 14.55
CA LEU A 11 -12.02 8.33 13.40
C LEU A 11 -12.58 9.54 12.65
N LEU A 12 -13.91 9.60 12.43
CA LEU A 12 -14.55 10.76 11.82
C LEU A 12 -14.29 12.03 12.63
N GLN A 13 -14.42 11.97 13.96
CA GLN A 13 -14.21 13.14 14.83
C GLN A 13 -12.78 13.68 14.80
N GLN A 14 -11.78 12.85 14.49
CA GLN A 14 -10.39 13.32 14.32
C GLN A 14 -10.19 14.12 13.03
N ILE A 15 -11.03 13.90 12.02
CA ILE A 15 -10.93 14.53 10.70
C ILE A 15 -11.90 15.72 10.61
N SER A 16 -13.15 15.51 11.02
CA SER A 16 -14.27 16.43 10.92
C SER A 16 -15.11 16.36 12.21
N PRO A 17 -14.77 17.15 13.25
CA PRO A 17 -15.43 17.08 14.56
C PRO A 17 -16.92 17.42 14.56
N ASN A 18 -17.38 18.16 13.55
CA ASN A 18 -18.76 18.68 13.48
C ASN A 18 -19.68 17.80 12.62
N GLU A 19 -19.14 16.74 12.03
CA GLU A 19 -19.86 15.88 11.10
C GLU A 19 -20.35 14.62 11.80
N LYS A 20 -21.50 14.11 11.34
CA LYS A 20 -22.07 12.85 11.81
C LYS A 20 -22.24 11.94 10.60
N MET A 21 -22.00 10.66 10.82
CA MET A 21 -22.18 9.63 9.82
C MET A 21 -23.58 9.05 9.94
N ASP A 22 -24.22 8.82 8.79
CA ASP A 22 -25.48 8.07 8.75
C ASP A 22 -25.19 6.57 8.87
N ASP A 23 -26.10 5.81 9.47
CA ASP A 23 -25.94 4.37 9.74
C ASP A 23 -25.61 3.57 8.46
N ASP A 24 -26.25 3.90 7.34
CA ASP A 24 -26.01 3.25 6.04
C ASP A 24 -24.57 3.48 5.54
N VAL A 25 -24.00 4.66 5.82
CA VAL A 25 -22.62 5.00 5.44
C VAL A 25 -21.63 4.26 6.34
N GLU A 26 -21.93 4.14 7.63
CA GLU A 26 -21.13 3.34 8.56
C GLU A 26 -21.03 1.89 8.09
N ASP A 27 -22.15 1.29 7.71
CA ASP A 27 -22.20 -0.10 7.27
C ASP A 27 -21.38 -0.32 5.97
N ILE A 28 -21.46 0.61 5.02
CA ILE A 28 -20.66 0.56 3.79
C ILE A 28 -19.16 0.68 4.10
N LEU A 29 -18.76 1.64 4.95
CA LEU A 29 -17.36 1.80 5.32
C LEU A 29 -16.81 0.62 6.10
N SER A 30 -17.63 -0.03 6.94
CA SER A 30 -17.25 -1.27 7.62
C SER A 30 -16.99 -2.41 6.65
N VAL A 31 -17.83 -2.59 5.62
CA VAL A 31 -17.59 -3.60 4.57
C VAL A 31 -16.30 -3.30 3.82
N LEU A 32 -16.09 -2.04 3.42
CA LEU A 32 -14.87 -1.64 2.72
C LEU A 32 -13.61 -1.84 3.57
N ALA A 33 -13.69 -1.62 4.89
CA ALA A 33 -12.58 -1.85 5.81
C ALA A 33 -12.25 -3.35 5.94
N ASP A 34 -13.28 -4.20 6.05
CA ASP A 34 -13.11 -5.64 6.12
C ASP A 34 -12.48 -6.18 4.80
N ASP A 35 -12.99 -5.75 3.64
CA ASP A 35 -12.46 -6.10 2.31
C ASP A 35 -11.01 -5.61 2.12
N PHE A 36 -10.70 -4.40 2.61
CA PHE A 36 -9.36 -3.83 2.56
C PHE A 36 -8.35 -4.69 3.35
N VAL A 37 -8.74 -5.13 4.56
CA VAL A 37 -7.87 -5.98 5.39
C VAL A 37 -7.68 -7.35 4.74
N GLU A 38 -8.74 -7.97 4.24
CA GLU A 38 -8.65 -9.28 3.58
C GLU A 38 -7.75 -9.23 2.34
N SER A 39 -8.00 -8.27 1.44
CA SER A 39 -7.20 -8.09 0.23
C SER A 39 -5.72 -7.78 0.53
N THR A 40 -5.46 -6.90 1.50
CA THR A 40 -4.10 -6.54 1.92
C THR A 40 -3.35 -7.74 2.49
N VAL A 41 -3.98 -8.50 3.38
CA VAL A 41 -3.35 -9.67 4.03
C VAL A 41 -3.15 -10.80 3.01
N ALA A 42 -4.10 -11.04 2.10
CA ALA A 42 -3.97 -12.05 1.06
C ALA A 42 -2.79 -11.75 0.12
N PHE A 43 -2.64 -10.49 -0.30
CA PHE A 43 -1.51 -10.08 -1.14
C PHE A 43 -0.18 -10.16 -0.37
N ALA A 44 -0.16 -9.69 0.89
CA ALA A 44 1.04 -9.77 1.72
C ALA A 44 1.48 -11.22 1.96
N CYS A 45 0.54 -12.16 2.17
CA CYS A 45 0.85 -13.59 2.25
C CYS A 45 1.44 -14.13 0.94
N THR A 46 0.98 -13.63 -0.21
CA THR A 46 1.54 -13.98 -1.52
C THR A 46 2.98 -13.47 -1.66
N LEU A 47 3.29 -12.27 -1.16
CA LEU A 47 4.66 -11.74 -1.11
C LEU A 47 5.58 -12.53 -0.17
N ALA A 48 5.08 -12.94 1.01
CA ALA A 48 5.83 -13.79 1.94
C ALA A 48 6.21 -15.12 1.27
N LYS A 49 5.26 -15.75 0.57
CA LYS A 49 5.52 -16.97 -0.23
C LYS A 49 6.50 -16.72 -1.37
N HIS A 50 6.39 -15.59 -2.09
CA HIS A 50 7.28 -15.25 -3.22
C HIS A 50 8.76 -15.17 -2.81
N ARG A 51 9.07 -14.75 -1.58
CA ARG A 51 10.43 -14.74 -1.03
C ARG A 51 10.82 -16.04 -0.32
N ASN A 52 10.05 -17.12 -0.52
CA ASN A 52 10.22 -18.43 0.11
C ASN A 52 10.12 -18.41 1.65
N SER A 53 9.29 -17.53 2.21
CA SER A 53 9.00 -17.48 3.64
C SER A 53 7.65 -18.14 3.94
N SER A 54 7.59 -18.93 5.02
CA SER A 54 6.33 -19.41 5.61
C SER A 54 5.75 -18.44 6.64
N THR A 55 6.49 -17.38 6.97
CA THR A 55 6.13 -16.39 7.99
C THR A 55 5.85 -15.05 7.33
N LEU A 56 4.67 -14.50 7.61
CA LEU A 56 4.30 -13.13 7.21
C LEU A 56 5.08 -12.13 8.05
N GLU A 57 5.79 -11.20 7.40
CA GLU A 57 6.54 -10.14 8.07
C GLU A 57 6.00 -8.77 7.67
N VAL A 58 6.29 -7.75 8.49
CA VAL A 58 5.87 -6.36 8.28
C VAL A 58 6.20 -5.83 6.87
N LYS A 59 7.37 -6.21 6.33
CA LYS A 59 7.82 -5.79 5.00
C LYS A 59 6.90 -6.27 3.86
N ASP A 60 6.18 -7.38 4.06
CA ASP A 60 5.26 -7.92 3.07
C ASP A 60 4.02 -7.02 2.96
N ILE A 61 3.44 -6.64 4.10
CA ILE A 61 2.30 -5.71 4.18
C ILE A 61 2.72 -4.32 3.68
N GLN A 62 3.86 -3.83 4.15
CA GLN A 62 4.37 -2.51 3.76
C GLN A 62 4.58 -2.40 2.24
N CYS A 63 5.14 -3.43 1.60
CA CYS A 63 5.32 -3.44 0.15
C CYS A 63 3.99 -3.29 -0.59
N HIS A 64 2.94 -3.98 -0.16
CA HIS A 64 1.61 -3.87 -0.76
C HIS A 64 1.01 -2.48 -0.58
N LEU A 65 1.04 -1.94 0.65
CA LEU A 65 0.50 -0.61 0.95
C LEU A 65 1.19 0.49 0.13
N GLU A 66 2.52 0.44 0.01
CA GLU A 66 3.26 1.45 -0.72
C GLU A 66 3.10 1.35 -2.25
N LYS A 67 3.07 0.12 -2.79
CA LYS A 67 3.05 -0.09 -4.25
C LYS A 67 1.66 -0.06 -4.86
N ASN A 68 0.65 -0.53 -4.13
CA ASN A 68 -0.71 -0.66 -4.65
C ASN A 68 -1.63 0.46 -4.15
N TRP A 69 -1.45 0.89 -2.90
CA TRP A 69 -2.32 1.89 -2.27
C TRP A 69 -1.69 3.27 -2.15
N ASN A 70 -0.38 3.40 -2.42
CA ASN A 70 0.39 4.61 -2.20
C ASN A 70 0.27 5.12 -0.74
N ILE A 71 0.08 4.20 0.21
CA ILE A 71 0.03 4.48 1.64
C ILE A 71 1.40 4.18 2.23
N ARG A 72 1.96 5.17 2.94
CA ARG A 72 3.24 5.04 3.63
C ARG A 72 3.05 5.19 5.14
N ILE A 73 3.44 4.18 5.89
CA ILE A 73 3.38 4.20 7.36
C ILE A 73 4.77 4.60 7.91
N PRO A 74 4.91 5.76 8.56
CA PRO A 74 6.17 6.15 9.20
C PRO A 74 6.59 5.18 10.30
N GLY A 75 7.90 4.98 10.47
CA GLY A 75 8.44 4.13 11.54
C GLY A 75 8.41 2.62 11.26
N PHE A 76 7.80 2.18 10.16
CA PHE A 76 7.83 0.79 9.71
C PHE A 76 8.69 0.66 8.45
N GLY A 77 9.59 -0.32 8.47
CA GLY A 77 10.50 -0.60 7.36
C GLY A 77 11.88 0.08 7.40
N ASN A 78 12.79 -0.37 6.53
CA ASN A 78 14.12 0.19 6.34
C ASN A 78 14.10 1.48 5.52
N VAL A 79 14.02 2.64 6.19
CA VAL A 79 14.06 4.00 5.58
C VAL A 79 15.14 4.13 4.49
N GLU A 80 16.25 3.41 4.63
CA GLU A 80 17.37 3.38 3.67
C GLU A 80 17.18 2.49 2.42
N GLN A 81 16.40 1.41 2.50
CA GLN A 81 16.17 0.48 1.39
C GLN A 81 15.21 1.04 0.32
N TYR A 82 14.56 2.17 0.61
CA TYR A 82 13.50 2.77 -0.22
C TYR A 82 13.97 3.93 -1.10
N LYS A 83 15.24 3.96 -1.47
CA LYS A 83 15.63 4.72 -2.67
C LYS A 83 14.98 4.05 -3.89
N THR A 84 13.69 4.34 -4.11
CA THR A 84 12.91 3.93 -5.29
C THR A 84 13.58 4.40 -6.58
N TYR A 85 14.45 5.39 -6.49
CA TYR A 85 15.45 5.71 -7.51
C TYR A 85 16.53 4.61 -7.58
N LYS A 86 16.16 3.43 -8.08
CA LYS A 86 17.11 2.67 -8.88
C LYS A 86 17.33 3.51 -10.13
N LYS A 87 18.56 4.00 -10.36
CA LYS A 87 18.92 4.55 -11.68
C LYS A 87 18.44 3.52 -12.70
N THR A 88 17.54 3.93 -13.59
CA THR A 88 16.99 3.07 -14.62
C THR A 88 18.16 2.52 -15.41
N HIS A 89 18.48 1.24 -15.21
CA HIS A 89 19.56 0.61 -15.94
C HIS A 89 19.02 0.28 -17.33
N PHE A 90 19.23 1.19 -18.27
CA PHE A 90 18.96 0.92 -19.66
C PHE A 90 19.99 -0.09 -20.16
N PRO A 91 19.59 -1.26 -20.65
CA PRO A 91 20.53 -2.19 -21.26
C PRO A 91 21.21 -1.51 -22.46
N GLU A 92 22.47 -1.87 -22.74
CA GLU A 92 23.29 -1.20 -23.74
C GLU A 92 22.59 -1.06 -25.13
N PRO A 93 21.88 -2.09 -25.64
CA PRO A 93 21.13 -1.95 -26.89
C PRO A 93 20.02 -0.89 -26.83
N HIS A 94 19.41 -0.64 -25.67
CA HIS A 94 18.42 0.42 -25.50
C HIS A 94 19.07 1.81 -25.59
N LYS A 95 20.25 1.99 -24.98
CA LYS A 95 20.99 3.26 -25.06
C LYS A 95 21.38 3.60 -26.50
N LEU A 96 21.87 2.60 -27.25
CA LEU A 96 22.22 2.75 -28.66
C LEU A 96 21.03 3.18 -29.51
N ARG A 97 19.85 2.56 -29.31
CA ARG A 97 18.62 2.96 -30.00
C ARG A 97 18.21 4.39 -29.70
N VAL A 98 18.22 4.79 -28.42
CA VAL A 98 17.89 6.18 -28.03
C VAL A 98 18.89 7.18 -28.63
N ALA A 99 20.18 6.84 -28.69
CA ALA A 99 21.21 7.69 -29.29
C ALA A 99 21.05 7.82 -30.81
N ALA A 100 20.65 6.75 -31.50
CA ALA A 100 20.37 6.80 -32.94
C ALA A 100 19.15 7.69 -33.25
N MET A 101 18.07 7.59 -32.47
CA MET A 101 16.88 8.44 -32.63
C MET A 101 17.17 9.93 -32.44
N LYS A 102 18.11 10.30 -31.56
CA LYS A 102 18.50 11.70 -31.33
C LYS A 102 19.38 12.29 -32.45
N LYS A 103 19.96 11.45 -33.31
CA LYS A 103 20.84 11.87 -34.41
C LYS A 103 20.11 12.01 -35.75
N SER A 104 18.87 11.54 -35.83
CA SER A 104 17.96 11.75 -36.97
C SER A 104 17.18 13.04 -36.76
#